data_AF-A0A7C6JAZ6-F1
#
_entry.id   AF-A0A7C6JAZ6-F1
#
_cell.length_a   1.000
_cell.length_b   1.000
_cell.length_c   1.000
_cell.angle_alpha   90.00
_cell.angle_beta   90.00
_cell.angle_gamma   90.00
#
_symmetry.space_group_name_H-M   'P 1'
#
loop_
_entity.id
_entity.type
_entity.pdbx_description
1 polymer ?
#
loop_
_entity_poly.entity_id
_entity_poly.type
_entity_poly.pdbx_seq_one_letter_code
_entity_poly.pdbx_strand_id
1 'polypeptide(L)' 'MKFSGKKLKALIHSKGLRSEYVARQIGITPNYLSNIFSGRREPSVKVIESLCAVLHCEASEFFLPIE' A
#
# COMPACT_ATOMS: atom_id res chain seq x y z
N MET A 1 8.98 -11.44 -6.54
CA MET A 1 7.66 -11.15 -5.92
C MET A 1 7.00 -10.02 -6.69
N LYS A 2 5.66 -9.97 -6.74
CA LYS A 2 4.88 -8.90 -7.41
C LYS A 2 4.08 -8.09 -6.39
N PHE A 3 4.08 -6.77 -6.52
CA PHE A 3 3.28 -5.89 -5.65
C PHE A 3 1.77 -6.17 -5.84
N SER A 4 1.01 -6.24 -4.74
CA SER A 4 -0.44 -6.43 -4.76
C SER A 4 -1.18 -5.30 -4.07
N GLY A 5 -1.70 -4.37 -4.88
CA GLY A 5 -2.55 -3.28 -4.40
C GLY A 5 -3.82 -3.76 -3.68
N LYS A 6 -4.37 -4.92 -4.08
CA LYS A 6 -5.52 -5.53 -3.40
C LYS A 6 -5.17 -5.99 -1.98
N LYS A 7 -4.03 -6.67 -1.79
CA LYS A 7 -3.56 -7.07 -0.46
C LYS A 7 -3.25 -5.86 0.41
N LEU A 8 -2.60 -4.83 -0.15
CA LEU A 8 -2.33 -3.59 0.58
C LEU A 8 -3.64 -2.95 1.09
N LYS A 9 -4.66 -2.84 0.23
CA LYS A 9 -5.97 -2.29 0.64
C LYS A 9 -6.60 -3.10 1.77
N ALA A 10 -6.57 -4.43 1.67
CA ALA A 10 -7.08 -5.32 2.70
C ALA A 10 -6.31 -5.15 4.03
N LEU A 11 -4.98 -5.02 3.98
CA LEU A 11 -4.13 -4.80 5.15
C LEU A 11 -4.43 -3.46 5.85
N ILE A 12 -4.62 -2.39 5.07
CA ILE A 12 -5.01 -1.09 5.62
C ILE A 12 -6.35 -1.20 6.37
N HIS A 13 -7.32 -1.88 5.77
CA HIS A 13 -8.65 -2.04 6.36
C HIS A 13 -8.65 -2.98 7.57
N SER A 14 -7.85 -4.05 7.56
CA SER A 14 -7.76 -4.97 8.71
C SER A 14 -7.15 -4.31 9.95
N LYS A 15 -6.34 -3.26 9.76
CA LYS A 15 -5.81 -2.40 10.82
C LYS A 15 -6.79 -1.30 11.28
N GLY A 16 -8.02 -1.28 10.76
CA GLY A 16 -9.04 -0.27 11.09
C GLY A 16 -8.74 1.13 10.53
N LEU A 17 -7.80 1.24 9.58
CA LEU A 17 -7.36 2.53 9.03
C LEU A 17 -8.14 2.88 7.76
N ARG A 18 -8.39 4.18 7.57
CA ARG A 18 -8.95 4.70 6.32
C ARG A 18 -7.84 4.89 5.29
N SER A 19 -8.05 4.45 4.05
CA SER A 19 -7.06 4.61 2.97
C SER A 19 -6.65 6.07 2.75
N GLU A 20 -7.60 7.00 2.84
CA GLU A 20 -7.31 8.44 2.76
C GLU A 20 -6.39 8.93 3.87
N TYR A 21 -6.55 8.40 5.09
CA TYR A 21 -5.69 8.73 6.22
C TYR A 21 -4.26 8.26 5.95
N VAL A 22 -4.09 7.00 5.52
CA VAL A 22 -2.76 6.44 5.19
C VAL A 22 -2.08 7.22 4.08
N ALA A 23 -2.80 7.57 3.01
CA ALA A 23 -2.26 8.37 1.90
C ALA A 23 -1.68 9.70 2.40
N ARG A 24 -2.42 10.41 3.24
CA ARG A 24 -1.97 11.69 3.83
C ARG A 24 -0.78 11.50 4.75
N GLN A 25 -0.76 10.45 5.58
CA GLN A 25 0.35 10.16 6.49
C GLN A 25 1.68 9.92 5.76
N ILE A 26 1.65 9.27 4.60
CA ILE A 26 2.86 9.02 3.80
C ILE A 26 3.13 10.10 2.74
N GLY A 27 2.38 11.21 2.77
CA GLY A 27 2.61 12.35 1.87
C GLY A 27 2.21 12.12 0.40
N ILE A 28 1.25 11.24 0.12
CA ILE A 28 0.71 11.00 -1.22
C ILE A 28 -0.77 11.40 -1.32
N THR A 29 -1.26 11.55 -2.55
CA THR A 29 -2.69 11.82 -2.76
C THR A 29 -3.53 10.55 -2.63
N PRO A 30 -4.78 10.64 -2.13
CA PRO A 30 -5.72 9.50 -2.10
C PRO A 30 -5.97 8.89 -3.49
N ASN A 31 -5.94 9.71 -4.54
CA ASN A 31 -6.07 9.26 -5.92
C ASN A 31 -4.87 8.41 -6.35
N TYR A 32 -3.64 8.79 -5.98
CA TYR A 32 -2.46 7.98 -6.25
C TYR A 32 -2.54 6.62 -5.55
N LEU A 33 -2.93 6.60 -4.26
CA LEU A 33 -3.12 5.35 -3.53
C LEU A 33 -4.23 4.47 -4.15
N SER A 34 -5.32 5.07 -4.62
CA SER A 34 -6.38 4.35 -5.33
C SER A 34 -5.88 3.72 -6.65
N ASN A 35 -5.05 4.44 -7.41
CA ASN A 35 -4.42 3.89 -8.61
C ASN A 35 -3.45 2.74 -8.31
N ILE A 36 -2.75 2.80 -7.17
CA ILE A 36 -1.91 1.70 -6.66
C ILE A 36 -2.79 0.47 -6.36
N PHE A 37 -3.92 0.64 -5.66
CA PHE A 37 -4.83 -0.46 -5.36
C PHE A 37 -5.37 -1.17 -6.60
N SER A 38 -5.69 -0.39 -7.64
CA SER A 38 -6.19 -0.93 -8.91
C SER A 38 -5.08 -1.46 -9.84
N GLY A 39 -3.79 -1.33 -9.48
CA GLY A 39 -2.67 -1.73 -10.31
C GLY A 39 -2.41 -0.83 -11.53
N ARG A 40 -3.05 0.34 -11.60
CA ARG A 40 -2.84 1.33 -12.68
C ARG A 40 -1.50 2.05 -12.54
N ARG A 41 -0.96 2.09 -11.33
CA ARG A 41 0.35 2.66 -11.00
C ARG A 41 1.07 1.71 -10.07
N GLU A 42 2.35 1.50 -10.31
CA GLU A 42 3.22 0.87 -9.31
C GLU A 42 3.75 1.93 -8.33
N PRO A 43 3.83 1.61 -7.03
CA PRO A 43 4.46 2.47 -6.05
C PRO A 43 5.98 2.49 -6.25
N SER A 44 6.62 3.61 -5.89
CA SER A 44 8.09 3.64 -5.78
C SER A 44 8.55 2.93 -4.49
N VAL A 45 9.85 2.61 -4.42
CA VAL A 45 10.47 2.03 -3.21
C VAL A 45 10.19 2.91 -1.98
N LYS A 46 10.35 4.23 -2.11
CA LYS A 46 10.07 5.18 -1.01
C LYS A 46 8.63 5.10 -0.50
N VAL A 47 7.66 4.89 -1.40
CA VAL A 47 6.25 4.72 -1.02
C VAL A 47 6.05 3.39 -0.28
N ILE A 48 6.69 2.32 -0.72
CA ILE A 48 6.65 1.00 -0.05
C ILE A 48 7.24 1.11 1.36
N GLU A 49 8.41 1.72 1.51
CA GLU A 49 9.05 1.93 2.83
C GLU A 49 8.15 2.73 3.78
N SER A 50 7.54 3.80 3.27
CA SER A 50 6.63 4.64 4.06
C SER A 50 5.36 3.88 4.46
N LEU A 51 4.83 3.04 3.59
CA LEU A 51 3.69 2.16 3.90
C LEU A 51 4.04 1.16 5.00
N CYS A 52 5.19 0.49 4.90
CA CYS A 52 5.67 -0.44 5.93
C CYS A 52 5.81 0.24 7.28
N ALA A 53 6.37 1.46 7.30
CA ALA A 53 6.53 2.25 8.53
C ALA A 53 5.18 2.63 9.17
N VAL A 54 4.23 3.18 8.40
CA VAL A 54 2.92 3.61 8.92
C VAL A 54 2.02 2.44 9.29
N LEU A 55 2.09 1.34 8.54
CA LEU A 55 1.27 0.17 8.79
C LEU A 55 1.90 -0.80 9.80
N HIS A 56 3.13 -0.57 10.24
CA HIS A 56 3.89 -1.50 11.08
C HIS A 56 3.83 -2.93 10.53
N CYS A 57 4.28 -3.08 9.28
CA CYS A 57 4.27 -4.34 8.54
C CYS A 57 5.55 -4.52 7.72
N GLU A 58 5.76 -5.74 7.22
CA GLU A 58 6.77 -6.03 6.21
C GLU A 58 6.18 -5.94 4.79
N ALA A 59 7.03 -5.65 3.81
CA ALA A 59 6.61 -5.60 2.41
C ALA A 59 6.04 -6.96 1.94
N SER A 60 6.55 -8.06 2.46
CA SER A 60 6.09 -9.43 2.16
C SER A 60 4.58 -9.61 2.35
N GLU A 61 3.94 -8.89 3.29
CA GLU A 61 2.51 -9.02 3.59
C GLU A 61 1.60 -8.59 2.43
N PHE A 62 2.06 -7.66 1.58
CA PHE A 62 1.30 -7.16 0.43
C PHE A 62 2.00 -7.40 -0.91
N PHE A 63 3.00 -8.27 -0.92
CA PHE A 63 3.57 -8.85 -2.13
C PHE A 63 3.05 -10.28 -2.34
N LEU A 64 3.06 -10.72 -3.60
CA LEU A 64 2.72 -12.08 -4.00
C LEU A 64 3.98 -12.80 -4.52
N PRO A 65 4.09 -14.12 -4.34
CA PRO A 65 5.08 -14.90 -5.08
C PRO A 65 4.85 -14.73 -6.60
N ILE A 66 5.93 -14.84 -7.37
CA ILE A 66 5.82 -14.93 -8.83
C ILE A 66 5.59 -16.41 -9.11
N GLU A 67 4.48 -16.75 -9.76
CA GLU A 67 4.23 -18.09 -10.31
C GLU A 67 5.18 -18.41 -11.47
#